data_AF-X0YVV6-F1
#
_entry.id   AF-X0YVV6-F1
#
_cell.length_a   1.000
_cell.length_b   1.000
_cell.length_c   1.000
_cell.angle_alpha   90.00
_cell.angle_beta   90.00
_cell.angle_gamma   90.00
#
_symmetry.space_group_name_H-M   'P 1'
#
loop_
_entity.id
_entity.type
_entity.pdbx_description
1 polymer ?
#
loop_
_entity_poly.entity_id
_entity_poly.type
_entity_poly.pdbx_seq_one_letter_code
_entity_poly.pdbx_strand_id
1 'polypeptide(L)'
;MITIKNIGAAKEIYSQLEKWNFANNALTEYFKENKLNNSEKIILIKVLLIDGLYKTNLKNQISVAKHISSIELLDTLLEKGEISAVEKIAKWNSWNLMSFASKFCHFHNKISYPIYDGYVSMALKKLLGWKDNRNYNEFKQAINDFRKEIGIGEVSFEDVDKYLWLRGMLFRLEGGKRDINREIKEYYDSNKELFNKLKE
;
A
#
# COMPACT_ATOMS: atom_id res chain seq x y z
N MET A 1 -13.01 18.65 -7.44
CA MET A 1 -13.19 17.26 -7.94
C MET A 1 -11.80 16.70 -8.14
N ILE A 2 -11.51 15.49 -7.70
CA ILE A 2 -10.16 14.92 -7.87
C ILE A 2 -9.99 14.50 -9.34
N THR A 3 -8.88 14.88 -9.95
CA THR A 3 -8.62 14.68 -11.38
C THR A 3 -7.27 14.01 -11.62
N ILE A 4 -7.00 13.66 -12.88
CA ILE A 4 -5.70 13.12 -13.30
C ILE A 4 -4.52 14.06 -13.00
N LYS A 5 -4.75 15.38 -12.90
CA LYS A 5 -3.71 16.35 -12.52
C LYS A 5 -3.24 16.13 -11.09
N ASN A 6 -4.14 15.80 -10.18
CA ASN A 6 -3.79 15.48 -8.79
C ASN A 6 -2.96 14.21 -8.69
N ILE A 7 -3.28 13.20 -9.51
CA ILE A 7 -2.50 11.96 -9.62
C ILE A 7 -1.10 12.28 -10.19
N GLY A 8 -1.02 13.13 -11.21
CA GLY A 8 0.24 13.61 -11.78
C GLY A 8 1.13 14.28 -10.73
N ALA A 9 0.58 15.19 -9.93
CA ALA A 9 1.30 15.84 -8.83
C ALA A 9 1.79 14.83 -7.77
N ALA A 10 0.97 13.83 -7.42
CA ALA A 10 1.38 12.77 -6.51
C ALA A 10 2.56 11.95 -7.05
N LYS A 11 2.57 11.64 -8.34
CA LYS A 11 3.69 10.93 -8.98
C LYS A 11 4.96 11.77 -9.01
N GLU A 12 4.83 13.06 -9.31
CA GLU A 12 5.94 14.02 -9.27
C GLU A 12 6.56 14.08 -7.87
N ILE A 13 5.75 14.29 -6.83
CA ILE A 13 6.20 14.28 -5.43
C ILE A 13 6.86 12.94 -5.10
N TYR A 14 6.18 11.83 -5.39
CA TYR A 14 6.68 10.50 -5.05
C TYR A 14 8.03 10.23 -5.72
N SER A 15 8.25 10.69 -6.96
CA SER A 15 9.54 10.53 -7.67
C SER A 15 10.74 11.18 -6.97
N GLN A 16 10.49 12.17 -6.10
CA GLN A 16 11.53 12.87 -5.33
C GLN A 16 11.79 12.23 -3.96
N LEU A 17 10.98 11.25 -3.56
CA LEU A 17 11.16 10.51 -2.32
C LEU A 17 12.12 9.32 -2.53
N GLU A 18 13.42 9.61 -2.55
CA GLU A 18 14.49 8.65 -2.85
C GLU A 18 14.35 7.33 -2.07
N LYS A 19 14.15 7.40 -0.75
CA LYS A 19 14.10 6.19 0.09
C LYS A 19 12.87 5.34 -0.22
N TRP A 20 11.73 5.96 -0.50
CA TRP A 20 10.49 5.27 -0.84
C TRP A 20 10.56 4.66 -2.24
N ASN A 21 11.16 5.35 -3.22
CA ASN A 21 11.40 4.78 -4.54
C ASN A 21 12.35 3.59 -4.48
N PHE A 22 13.47 3.74 -3.76
CA PHE A 22 14.45 2.66 -3.60
C PHE A 22 13.83 1.43 -2.93
N ALA A 23 13.08 1.62 -1.85
CA ALA A 23 12.35 0.56 -1.17
C ALA A 23 11.33 -0.15 -2.09
N ASN A 24 10.52 0.62 -2.82
CA ASN A 24 9.52 0.07 -3.74
C ASN A 24 10.17 -0.72 -4.88
N ASN A 25 11.28 -0.23 -5.44
CA ASN A 25 12.02 -0.90 -6.51
C ASN A 25 12.66 -2.19 -6.00
N ALA A 26 13.36 -2.16 -4.86
CA ALA A 26 13.97 -3.35 -4.27
C ALA A 26 12.94 -4.46 -4.00
N LEU A 27 11.75 -4.11 -3.48
CA LEU A 27 10.65 -5.06 -3.31
C LEU A 27 10.12 -5.58 -4.65
N THR A 28 9.93 -4.70 -5.63
CA THR A 28 9.42 -5.07 -6.96
C THR A 28 10.37 -6.06 -7.65
N GLU A 29 11.68 -5.78 -7.63
CA GLU A 29 12.70 -6.64 -8.23
C GLU A 29 12.76 -7.99 -7.50
N TYR A 30 12.84 -7.98 -6.17
CA TYR A 30 12.93 -9.21 -5.39
C TYR A 30 11.71 -10.13 -5.60
N PHE A 31 10.48 -9.57 -5.59
CA PHE A 31 9.27 -10.36 -5.84
C PHE A 31 9.16 -10.85 -7.29
N LYS A 32 9.68 -10.08 -8.25
CA LYS A 32 9.73 -10.48 -9.67
C LYS A 32 10.69 -11.64 -9.89
N GLU A 33 11.83 -11.65 -9.21
CA GLU A 33 12.81 -12.75 -9.27
C GLU A 33 12.34 -13.98 -8.49
N ASN A 34 11.60 -13.76 -7.40
CA ASN A 34 11.14 -14.80 -6.49
C ASN A 34 9.61 -14.92 -6.52
N LYS A 35 9.02 -15.16 -7.69
CA LYS A 35 7.55 -15.12 -7.88
C LYS A 35 6.77 -16.14 -7.08
N LEU A 36 7.34 -17.31 -6.82
CA LEU A 36 6.68 -18.42 -6.12
C LEU A 36 6.89 -18.34 -4.62
N ASN A 37 5.99 -18.99 -3.87
CA ASN A 37 6.05 -19.16 -2.42
C ASN A 37 6.30 -20.63 -2.04
N ASN A 38 7.24 -21.28 -2.74
CA ASN A 38 7.57 -22.70 -2.56
C ASN A 38 8.72 -22.97 -1.58
N SER A 39 9.28 -21.93 -0.95
CA SER A 39 10.39 -22.01 -0.01
C SER A 39 10.14 -21.12 1.18
N GLU A 40 10.12 -21.70 2.39
CA GLU A 40 9.93 -20.94 3.63
C GLU A 40 10.98 -19.85 3.82
N LYS A 41 12.22 -20.08 3.34
CA LYS A 41 13.31 -19.09 3.40
C LYS A 41 13.02 -17.89 2.49
N ILE A 42 12.53 -18.15 1.28
CA ILE A 42 12.13 -17.09 0.34
C ILE A 42 10.96 -16.30 0.92
N ILE A 43 9.95 -17.00 1.47
CA ILE A 43 8.81 -16.36 2.12
C ILE A 43 9.27 -15.50 3.30
N LEU A 44 10.17 -16.00 4.14
CA LEU A 44 10.73 -15.24 5.27
C LEU A 44 11.43 -13.96 4.80
N ILE A 45 12.22 -14.03 3.73
CA ILE A 45 12.86 -12.83 3.17
C ILE A 45 11.81 -11.83 2.67
N LYS A 46 10.78 -12.28 1.95
CA LYS A 46 9.65 -11.42 1.52
C LYS A 46 8.97 -10.74 2.71
N VAL A 47 8.70 -11.50 3.77
CA VAL A 47 8.10 -10.97 5.02
C VAL A 47 8.99 -9.90 5.63
N LEU A 48 10.30 -10.17 5.76
CA LEU A 48 11.27 -9.23 6.33
C LEU A 48 11.41 -7.96 5.49
N LEU A 49 11.43 -8.09 4.16
CA LEU A 49 11.51 -6.95 3.25
C LEU A 49 10.27 -6.06 3.36
N ILE A 50 9.07 -6.63 3.35
CA ILE A 50 7.83 -5.85 3.50
C ILE A 50 7.79 -5.19 4.87
N ASP A 51 8.06 -5.94 5.94
CA ASP A 51 7.96 -5.41 7.29
C ASP A 51 8.99 -4.31 7.56
N GLY A 52 10.23 -4.50 7.09
CA GLY A 52 11.30 -3.53 7.26
C GLY A 52 11.13 -2.26 6.42
N LEU A 53 10.71 -2.41 5.16
CA LEU A 53 10.66 -1.29 4.21
C LEU A 53 9.31 -0.55 4.22
N TYR A 54 8.21 -1.27 4.44
CA TYR A 54 6.85 -0.69 4.53
C TYR A 54 6.31 -0.61 5.96
N LYS A 55 7.14 -0.91 6.97
CA LYS A 55 6.88 -0.68 8.41
C LYS A 55 5.55 -1.24 8.90
N THR A 56 5.28 -2.50 8.57
CA THR A 56 4.02 -3.16 8.98
C THR A 56 3.98 -3.52 10.47
N ASN A 57 5.13 -3.43 11.16
CA ASN A 57 5.32 -3.69 12.59
C ASN A 57 4.85 -5.09 13.01
N LEU A 58 5.25 -6.10 12.24
CA LEU A 58 4.99 -7.49 12.60
C LEU A 58 5.69 -7.85 13.91
N LYS A 59 4.96 -8.53 14.79
CA LYS A 59 5.51 -9.01 16.07
C LYS A 59 6.40 -10.23 15.94
N ASN A 60 6.18 -11.07 14.93
CA ASN A 60 6.94 -12.29 14.71
C ASN A 60 6.96 -12.68 13.22
N GLN A 61 8.03 -12.29 12.53
CA GLN A 61 8.20 -12.48 11.09
C GLN A 61 8.36 -13.96 10.72
N ILE A 62 9.03 -14.75 11.56
CA ILE A 62 9.24 -16.19 11.31
C ILE A 62 7.91 -16.93 11.33
N SER A 63 7.07 -16.66 12.34
CA SER A 63 5.77 -17.32 12.45
C SER A 63 4.79 -16.86 11.36
N VAL A 64 4.85 -15.59 10.92
CA VAL A 64 4.10 -15.13 9.75
C VAL A 64 4.57 -15.85 8.48
N ALA A 65 5.88 -16.03 8.30
CA ALA A 65 6.41 -16.76 7.14
C ALA A 65 5.93 -18.22 7.10
N LYS A 66 5.93 -18.90 8.25
CA LYS A 66 5.39 -20.26 8.37
C LYS A 66 3.88 -20.34 8.16
N HIS A 67 3.15 -19.32 8.59
CA HIS A 67 1.72 -19.23 8.28
C HIS A 67 1.50 -19.16 6.77
N ILE A 68 2.21 -18.25 6.08
CA ILE A 68 2.11 -18.10 4.63
C ILE A 68 2.48 -19.39 3.90
N SER A 69 3.54 -20.10 4.33
CA SER A 69 3.94 -21.37 3.71
C SER A 69 2.90 -22.49 3.85
N SER A 70 2.02 -22.40 4.85
CA SER A 70 0.94 -23.37 5.07
C SER A 70 -0.32 -23.10 4.23
N ILE A 71 -0.41 -21.97 3.52
CA ILE A 71 -1.60 -21.61 2.75
C ILE A 71 -1.60 -22.36 1.41
N GLU A 72 -2.51 -23.32 1.29
CA GLU A 72 -2.71 -24.07 0.05
C GLU A 72 -3.13 -23.15 -1.11
N LEU A 73 -2.56 -23.43 -2.30
CA LEU A 73 -2.85 -22.73 -3.56
C LEU A 73 -2.58 -21.22 -3.54
N LEU A 74 -1.77 -20.73 -2.60
CA LEU A 74 -1.55 -19.29 -2.44
C LEU A 74 -1.05 -18.62 -3.73
N ASP A 75 -0.07 -19.20 -4.41
CA ASP A 75 0.48 -18.63 -5.65
C ASP A 75 -0.60 -18.47 -6.75
N THR A 76 -1.51 -19.45 -6.88
CA THR A 76 -2.63 -19.37 -7.82
C THR A 76 -3.62 -18.27 -7.45
N LEU A 77 -3.92 -18.10 -6.15
CA LEU A 77 -4.81 -17.04 -5.68
C LEU A 77 -4.18 -15.65 -5.94
N LEU A 78 -2.87 -15.51 -5.69
CA LEU A 78 -2.11 -14.29 -5.94
C LEU A 78 -2.10 -13.92 -7.43
N GLU A 79 -1.83 -14.88 -8.30
CA GLU A 79 -1.83 -14.68 -9.75
C GLU A 79 -3.22 -14.23 -10.25
N LYS A 80 -4.29 -14.86 -9.79
CA LYS A 80 -5.67 -14.53 -10.19
C LYS A 80 -6.23 -13.25 -9.56
N GLY A 81 -5.55 -12.67 -8.59
CA GLY A 81 -6.04 -11.44 -7.93
C GLY A 81 -7.18 -11.68 -6.93
N GLU A 82 -7.30 -12.90 -6.41
CA GLU A 82 -8.36 -13.34 -5.50
C GLU A 82 -8.27 -12.68 -4.12
N ILE A 83 -9.37 -12.06 -3.67
CA ILE A 83 -9.47 -11.42 -2.36
C ILE A 83 -9.12 -12.38 -1.21
N SER A 84 -9.47 -13.66 -1.37
CA SER A 84 -9.18 -14.69 -0.37
C SER A 84 -7.68 -14.86 -0.09
N ALA A 85 -6.77 -14.46 -1.01
CA ALA A 85 -5.33 -14.48 -0.74
C ALA A 85 -4.99 -13.53 0.43
N VAL A 86 -5.50 -12.29 0.37
CA VAL A 86 -5.30 -11.29 1.42
C VAL A 86 -5.95 -11.75 2.71
N GLU A 87 -7.17 -12.27 2.67
CA GLU A 87 -7.89 -12.74 3.86
C GLU A 87 -7.18 -13.91 4.53
N LYS A 88 -6.69 -14.89 3.77
CA LYS A 88 -5.95 -16.04 4.29
C LYS A 88 -4.63 -15.63 4.95
N ILE A 89 -3.88 -14.72 4.33
CA ILE A 89 -2.64 -14.17 4.93
C ILE A 89 -2.97 -13.35 6.17
N ALA A 90 -4.04 -12.53 6.11
CA ALA A 90 -4.43 -11.63 7.19
C ALA A 90 -4.97 -12.37 8.42
N LYS A 91 -5.61 -13.53 8.21
CA LYS A 91 -6.23 -14.37 9.25
C LYS A 91 -5.19 -15.25 9.94
N TRP A 92 -4.35 -14.62 10.76
CA TRP A 92 -3.37 -15.33 11.57
C TRP A 92 -3.38 -14.81 13.01
N ASN A 93 -3.78 -15.69 13.95
CA ASN A 93 -4.01 -15.36 15.36
C ASN A 93 -4.96 -14.15 15.53
N SER A 94 -4.96 -13.54 16.72
CA SER A 94 -5.73 -12.32 17.04
C SER A 94 -5.06 -11.04 16.51
N TRP A 95 -4.07 -11.14 15.62
CA TRP A 95 -3.34 -9.98 15.12
C TRP A 95 -3.96 -9.48 13.81
N ASN A 96 -4.13 -8.17 13.70
CA ASN A 96 -4.57 -7.57 12.44
C ASN A 96 -3.38 -7.47 11.48
N LEU A 97 -3.28 -8.41 10.55
CA LEU A 97 -2.26 -8.43 9.51
C LEU A 97 -2.71 -7.82 8.18
N MET A 98 -3.88 -7.16 8.11
CA MET A 98 -4.45 -6.71 6.85
C MET A 98 -3.52 -5.80 6.03
N SER A 99 -2.85 -4.85 6.70
CA SER A 99 -1.88 -3.96 6.06
C SER A 99 -0.70 -4.74 5.46
N PHE A 100 -0.16 -5.71 6.21
CA PHE A 100 0.91 -6.57 5.73
C PHE A 100 0.44 -7.46 4.57
N ALA A 101 -0.69 -8.15 4.74
CA ALA A 101 -1.24 -9.08 3.76
C ALA A 101 -1.50 -8.41 2.41
N SER A 102 -2.11 -7.22 2.43
CA SER A 102 -2.36 -6.46 1.20
C SER A 102 -1.08 -6.03 0.49
N LYS A 103 -0.03 -5.64 1.23
CA LYS A 103 1.29 -5.31 0.67
C LYS A 103 1.97 -6.54 0.07
N PHE A 104 1.91 -7.68 0.75
CA PHE A 104 2.41 -8.95 0.24
C PHE A 104 1.74 -9.33 -1.08
N CYS A 105 0.41 -9.26 -1.14
CA CYS A 105 -0.34 -9.50 -2.36
C CYS A 105 -0.06 -8.46 -3.45
N HIS A 106 0.08 -7.18 -3.10
CA HIS A 106 0.43 -6.12 -4.04
C HIS A 106 1.76 -6.39 -4.75
N PHE A 107 2.83 -6.74 -4.03
CA PHE A 107 4.11 -7.00 -4.67
C PHE A 107 4.13 -8.29 -5.51
N HIS A 108 3.24 -9.24 -5.25
CA HIS A 108 3.00 -10.37 -6.15
C HIS A 108 2.20 -10.00 -7.40
N ASN A 109 1.20 -9.11 -7.28
CA ASN A 109 0.31 -8.72 -8.37
C ASN A 109 -0.22 -7.30 -8.16
N LYS A 110 0.59 -6.32 -8.61
CA LYS A 110 0.30 -4.88 -8.46
C LYS A 110 -0.97 -4.42 -9.18
N ILE A 111 -1.40 -5.19 -10.18
CA ILE A 111 -2.59 -4.89 -10.99
C ILE A 111 -3.88 -5.21 -10.23
N SER A 112 -3.85 -6.17 -9.31
CA SER A 112 -5.06 -6.73 -8.70
C SER A 112 -5.28 -6.35 -7.24
N TYR A 113 -4.22 -5.98 -6.53
CA TYR A 113 -4.28 -5.76 -5.08
C TYR A 113 -3.92 -4.31 -4.71
N PRO A 114 -4.90 -3.46 -4.36
CA PRO A 114 -4.59 -2.19 -3.71
C PRO A 114 -4.01 -2.42 -2.31
N ILE A 115 -3.10 -1.55 -1.90
CA ILE A 115 -2.47 -1.61 -0.58
C ILE A 115 -3.43 -1.06 0.46
N TYR A 116 -3.73 -1.86 1.48
CA TYR A 116 -4.46 -1.41 2.66
C TYR A 116 -3.46 -0.71 3.60
N ASP A 117 -3.60 0.61 3.74
CA ASP A 117 -2.70 1.43 4.56
C ASP A 117 -3.48 2.41 5.46
N GLY A 118 -2.89 2.78 6.60
CA GLY A 118 -3.51 3.71 7.53
C GLY A 118 -3.66 5.12 6.97
N TYR A 119 -2.69 5.62 6.19
CA TYR A 119 -2.79 6.94 5.56
C TYR A 119 -3.78 6.93 4.39
N VAL A 120 -3.81 5.85 3.61
CA VAL A 120 -4.81 5.66 2.55
C VAL A 120 -6.22 5.61 3.14
N SER A 121 -6.43 4.82 4.19
CA SER A 121 -7.70 4.72 4.91
C SER A 121 -8.15 6.08 5.49
N MET A 122 -7.20 6.84 6.03
CA MET A 122 -7.46 8.20 6.51
C MET A 122 -7.87 9.14 5.38
N ALA A 123 -7.20 9.08 4.23
CA ALA A 123 -7.54 9.88 3.07
C ALA A 123 -8.93 9.54 2.52
N LEU A 124 -9.24 8.26 2.33
CA LEU A 124 -10.58 7.81 1.91
C LEU A 124 -11.67 8.32 2.86
N LYS A 125 -11.45 8.24 4.17
CA LYS A 125 -12.39 8.77 5.16
C LYS A 125 -12.59 10.28 5.03
N LYS A 126 -11.52 11.04 4.87
CA LYS A 126 -11.56 12.51 4.80
C LYS A 126 -12.12 13.04 3.48
N LEU A 127 -11.86 12.34 2.38
CA LEU A 127 -12.25 12.77 1.04
C LEU A 127 -13.64 12.27 0.64
N LEU A 128 -13.98 11.04 1.01
CA LEU A 128 -15.17 10.34 0.51
C LEU A 128 -16.13 9.92 1.64
N GLY A 129 -15.81 10.23 2.90
CA GLY A 129 -16.62 9.78 4.04
C GLY A 129 -16.56 8.27 4.29
N TRP A 130 -15.63 7.55 3.65
CA TRP A 130 -15.47 6.11 3.81
C TRP A 130 -15.18 5.73 5.27
N LYS A 131 -15.80 4.64 5.73
CA LYS A 131 -15.62 4.11 7.09
C LYS A 131 -14.87 2.81 7.04
N ASP A 132 -13.70 2.81 7.66
CA ASP A 132 -12.90 1.60 7.78
C ASP A 132 -13.55 0.60 8.75
N ASN A 133 -14.04 -0.51 8.21
CA ASN A 133 -14.56 -1.65 8.95
C ASN A 133 -13.63 -2.86 8.91
N ARG A 134 -12.38 -2.68 8.44
CA ARG A 134 -11.36 -3.74 8.30
C ARG A 134 -11.77 -4.89 7.37
N ASN A 135 -12.67 -4.64 6.43
CA ASN A 135 -13.00 -5.57 5.36
C ASN A 135 -12.20 -5.21 4.09
N TYR A 136 -11.36 -6.13 3.62
CA TYR A 136 -10.51 -5.86 2.45
C TYR A 136 -11.32 -5.76 1.15
N ASN A 137 -12.40 -6.53 1.01
CA ASN A 137 -13.27 -6.45 -0.16
C ASN A 137 -13.90 -5.06 -0.26
N GLU A 138 -14.46 -4.56 0.84
CA GLU A 138 -15.06 -3.21 0.87
C GLU A 138 -14.01 -2.11 0.67
N PHE A 139 -12.81 -2.28 1.22
CA PHE A 139 -11.68 -1.39 0.92
C PHE A 139 -11.34 -1.39 -0.58
N LYS A 140 -11.20 -2.57 -1.20
CA LYS A 140 -10.89 -2.71 -2.63
C LYS A 140 -12.00 -2.11 -3.50
N GLN A 141 -13.27 -2.25 -3.11
CA GLN A 141 -14.40 -1.59 -3.76
C GLN A 141 -14.27 -0.05 -3.68
N ALA A 142 -14.01 0.50 -2.50
CA ALA A 142 -13.82 1.95 -2.34
C ALA A 142 -12.68 2.50 -3.21
N ILE A 143 -11.57 1.76 -3.33
CA ILE A 143 -10.46 2.14 -4.22
C ILE A 143 -10.88 2.05 -5.69
N ASN A 144 -11.64 1.04 -6.09
CA ASN A 144 -12.14 0.92 -7.46
C ASN A 144 -13.12 2.03 -7.83
N ASP A 145 -14.02 2.41 -6.91
CA ASP A 145 -14.93 3.53 -7.11
C ASP A 145 -14.17 4.84 -7.27
N PHE A 146 -13.17 5.06 -6.42
CA PHE A 146 -12.26 6.21 -6.54
C PHE A 146 -11.51 6.23 -7.90
N ARG A 147 -11.00 5.08 -8.36
CA ARG A 147 -10.38 4.96 -9.69
C ARG A 147 -11.37 5.27 -10.81
N LYS A 148 -12.62 4.84 -10.66
CA LYS A 148 -13.67 5.07 -11.65
C LYS A 148 -14.05 6.54 -11.78
N GLU A 149 -14.07 7.27 -10.68
CA GLU A 149 -14.33 8.72 -10.69
C GLU A 149 -13.24 9.51 -11.43
N ILE A 150 -11.98 9.07 -11.38
CA ILE A 150 -10.86 9.74 -12.04
C ILE A 150 -10.70 9.29 -13.50
N GLY A 151 -11.02 8.03 -13.80
CA GLY A 151 -10.89 7.41 -15.12
C GLY A 151 -10.31 6.00 -15.03
N ILE A 152 -11.16 4.97 -15.26
CA ILE A 152 -10.72 3.57 -15.25
C ILE A 152 -9.72 3.33 -16.39
N GLY A 153 -8.62 2.65 -16.07
CA GLY A 153 -7.61 2.22 -17.05
C GLY A 153 -6.43 3.18 -17.20
N GLU A 154 -6.63 4.47 -16.92
CA GLU A 154 -5.53 5.46 -16.92
C GLU A 154 -4.76 5.47 -15.60
N VAL A 155 -5.42 5.09 -14.49
CA VAL A 155 -4.85 5.14 -13.15
C VAL A 155 -4.72 3.75 -12.56
N SER A 156 -3.48 3.34 -12.25
CA SER A 156 -3.19 2.06 -11.59
C SER A 156 -3.52 2.09 -10.09
N PHE A 157 -3.59 0.93 -9.44
CA PHE A 157 -3.68 0.89 -7.98
C PHE A 157 -2.48 1.55 -7.30
N GLU A 158 -1.29 1.47 -7.91
CA GLU A 158 -0.08 2.10 -7.37
C GLU A 158 -0.15 3.63 -7.48
N ASP A 159 -0.70 4.18 -8.58
CA ASP A 159 -0.91 5.63 -8.72
C ASP A 159 -1.93 6.15 -7.69
N VAL A 160 -3.03 5.40 -7.45
CA VAL A 160 -4.01 5.74 -6.42
C VAL A 160 -3.43 5.63 -5.02
N ASP A 161 -2.65 4.58 -4.73
CA ASP A 161 -1.99 4.40 -3.45
C ASP A 161 -1.07 5.59 -3.12
N LYS A 162 -0.17 5.96 -4.05
CA LYS A 162 0.71 7.13 -3.90
C LYS A 162 -0.08 8.40 -3.61
N TYR A 163 -1.15 8.64 -4.36
CA TYR A 163 -1.99 9.82 -4.17
C TYR A 163 -2.65 9.82 -2.78
N LEU A 164 -3.39 8.76 -2.43
CA LEU A 164 -4.14 8.70 -1.17
C LEU A 164 -3.20 8.67 0.03
N TRP A 165 -2.05 8.01 -0.07
CA TRP A 165 -1.03 8.01 0.97
C TRP A 165 -0.45 9.41 1.21
N LEU A 166 -0.07 10.13 0.14
CA LEU A 166 0.37 11.53 0.25
C LEU A 166 -0.73 12.45 0.79
N ARG A 167 -2.00 12.25 0.39
CA ARG A 167 -3.14 13.00 0.95
C ARG A 167 -3.32 12.74 2.45
N GLY A 168 -3.24 11.48 2.86
CA GLY A 168 -3.30 11.08 4.27
C GLY A 168 -2.19 11.75 5.10
N MET A 169 -0.98 11.80 4.56
CA MET A 169 0.15 12.47 5.18
C MET A 169 0.00 14.00 5.19
N LEU A 170 -0.50 14.61 4.12
CA LEU A 170 -0.75 16.05 4.07
C LEU A 170 -1.75 16.47 5.16
N PHE A 171 -2.82 15.70 5.39
CA PHE A 171 -3.74 15.96 6.51
C PHE A 171 -3.05 15.95 7.88
N ARG A 172 -2.03 15.11 8.06
CA ARG A 172 -1.26 15.06 9.31
C ARG A 172 -0.30 16.25 9.44
N LEU A 173 0.37 16.61 8.34
CA LEU A 173 1.28 17.74 8.25
C LEU A 173 0.55 19.06 8.54
N GLU A 174 -0.58 19.29 7.88
CA GLU A 174 -1.44 20.46 8.10
C GLU A 174 -2.07 20.46 9.51
N GLY A 175 -2.33 19.28 10.07
CA GLY A 175 -2.78 19.10 11.45
C GLY A 175 -1.68 19.23 12.52
N GLY A 176 -0.46 19.61 12.16
CA GLY A 176 0.66 19.83 13.08
C GLY A 176 1.19 18.56 13.77
N LYS A 177 0.91 17.38 13.21
CA LYS A 177 1.37 16.10 13.77
C LYS A 177 2.85 15.87 13.47
N ARG A 178 3.57 15.33 14.46
CA ARG A 178 5.04 15.15 14.42
C ARG A 178 5.51 13.75 14.03
N ASP A 179 4.59 12.80 13.87
CA ASP A 179 4.89 11.38 13.56
C ASP A 179 5.00 11.11 12.05
N ILE A 180 5.31 12.12 11.25
CA ILE A 180 5.50 11.99 9.81
C ILE A 180 6.95 11.61 9.52
N ASN A 181 7.13 10.78 8.49
CA ASN A 181 8.46 10.40 8.02
C ASN A 181 9.28 11.67 7.72
N ARG A 182 10.51 11.71 8.23
CA ARG A 182 11.44 12.84 8.11
C ARG A 182 11.66 13.29 6.67
N GLU A 183 11.87 12.36 5.73
CA GLU A 183 12.10 12.68 4.31
C GLU A 183 10.91 13.44 3.70
N ILE A 184 9.70 12.98 4.01
CA ILE A 184 8.46 13.59 3.51
C ILE A 184 8.26 14.96 4.14
N LYS A 185 8.56 15.10 5.42
CA LYS A 185 8.47 16.37 6.13
C LYS A 185 9.44 17.41 5.53
N GLU A 186 10.70 17.03 5.32
CA GLU A 186 11.73 17.88 4.72
C GLU A 186 11.36 18.28 3.28
N TYR A 187 10.88 17.32 2.47
CA TYR A 187 10.44 17.59 1.11
C TYR A 187 9.22 18.50 1.06
N TYR A 188 8.22 18.27 1.93
CA TYR A 188 7.04 19.13 2.06
C TYR A 188 7.40 20.57 2.44
N ASP A 189 8.26 20.75 3.44
CA ASP A 189 8.61 22.10 3.94
C ASP A 189 9.27 22.96 2.86
N SER A 190 10.01 22.33 1.93
CA SER A 190 10.65 23.00 0.79
C SER A 190 9.74 23.13 -0.45
N ASN A 191 8.63 22.38 -0.54
CA ASN A 191 7.83 22.25 -1.78
C ASN A 191 6.32 22.37 -1.54
N LYS A 192 5.88 23.23 -0.61
CA LYS A 192 4.46 23.36 -0.22
C LYS A 192 3.50 23.59 -1.41
N GLU A 193 3.90 24.41 -2.38
CA GLU A 193 3.08 24.68 -3.57
C GLU A 193 2.85 23.43 -4.43
N LEU A 194 3.83 22.53 -4.51
CA LEU A 194 3.64 21.26 -5.20
C LEU A 194 2.64 20.37 -4.47
N PHE A 195 2.67 20.36 -3.12
CA PHE A 195 1.67 19.64 -2.32
C PHE A 195 0.28 20.28 -2.39
N ASN A 196 0.16 21.59 -2.65
CA ASN A 196 -1.14 22.24 -2.87
C ASN A 196 -1.85 21.66 -4.10
N LYS A 197 -1.12 21.27 -5.15
CA LYS A 197 -1.66 20.58 -6.33
C LYS A 197 -2.29 19.22 -6.04
N LEU A 198 -2.07 18.63 -4.84
CA LEU A 198 -2.79 17.42 -4.42
C LEU A 198 -4.26 17.71 -4.04
N LYS A 199 -4.59 18.98 -3.77
CA LYS A 199 -5.90 19.46 -3.31
C LYS A 199 -6.71 20.12 -4.44
N GLU A 200 -6.04 20.79 -5.37
CA GLU A 200 -6.60 21.60 -6.46
C GLU A 200 -7.20 20.78 -7.60
#